data_AF-A0A6N2ST07-F1
#
_entry.id   AF-A0A6N2ST07-F1
#
_cell.length_a   1.000
_cell.length_b   1.000
_cell.length_c   1.000
_cell.angle_alpha   90.00
_cell.angle_beta   90.00
_cell.angle_gamma   90.00
#
_symmetry.space_group_name_H-M   'P 1'
#
loop_
_entity.id
_entity.type
_entity.pdbx_description
1 polymer ?
#
loop_
_entity_poly.entity_id
_entity_poly.type
_entity_poly.pdbx_seq_one_letter_code
_entity_poly.pdbx_strand_id
1 'polypeptide(L)'
;MNRLIKIAIWLGLVGLGLLLLVIASGVAHPNPLFNYGSVIGLLLLVFSIFFFVIGWMFDMKCEVKRKNWIGVAILLIAAVLFLYSFLN
;
A
#
# COMPACT_ATOMS: atom_id res chain seq x y z
N MET A 1 -8.58 11.10 7.31
CA MET A 1 -7.67 10.00 6.97
C MET A 1 -7.81 8.92 8.03
N ASN A 2 -8.39 7.78 7.66
CA ASN A 2 -8.66 6.69 8.59
C ASN A 2 -7.38 6.12 9.23
N ARG A 3 -7.48 5.69 10.51
CA ARG A 3 -6.37 5.03 11.23
C ARG A 3 -5.80 3.83 10.45
N LEU A 4 -6.67 3.10 9.74
CA LEU A 4 -6.31 1.97 8.88
C LEU A 4 -5.37 2.37 7.74
N ILE A 5 -5.64 3.50 7.08
CA ILE A 5 -4.78 4.00 5.98
C ILE A 5 -3.41 4.39 6.52
N LYS A 6 -3.34 5.02 7.69
CA LYS A 6 -2.07 5.32 8.35
C LYS A 6 -1.25 4.05 8.62
N ILE A 7 -1.88 3.00 9.12
CA ILE A 7 -1.21 1.71 9.37
C ILE A 7 -0.75 1.08 8.05
N ALA A 8 -1.59 1.12 7.01
CA ALA A 8 -1.24 0.61 5.69
C ALA A 8 0.01 1.30 5.11
N ILE A 9 0.08 2.64 5.21
CA ILE A 9 1.24 3.42 4.75
C ILE A 9 2.50 3.03 5.53
N TRP A 10 2.42 2.92 6.86
CA TRP A 10 3.55 2.46 7.68
C TRP A 10 4.00 1.05 7.30
N LEU A 11 3.06 0.13 7.08
CA LEU A 11 3.36 -1.23 6.64
C LEU A 11 4.07 -1.25 5.29
N GLY A 12 3.59 -0.43 4.35
CA GLY A 12 4.19 -0.30 3.02
C GLY A 12 5.59 0.29 3.09
N LEU A 13 5.81 1.31 3.94
CA LEU A 13 7.11 1.91 4.17
C LEU A 13 8.11 0.92 4.77
N VAL A 14 7.66 0.09 5.72
CA VAL A 14 8.46 -0.98 6.34
C VAL A 14 8.81 -2.05 5.30
N GLY A 15 7.84 -2.49 4.48
CA GLY A 15 8.06 -3.45 3.40
C GLY A 15 9.06 -2.95 2.35
N LEU A 16 8.90 -1.69 1.90
CA LEU A 16 9.85 -1.03 1.00
C LEU A 16 11.24 -0.88 1.62
N GLY A 17 11.32 -0.50 2.89
CA GLY A 17 12.58 -0.38 3.61
C GLY A 17 13.32 -1.72 3.70
N LEU A 18 12.59 -2.80 3.95
CA LEU A 18 13.13 -4.16 3.96
C LEU A 18 13.68 -4.56 2.59
N LEU A 19 12.95 -4.27 1.51
CA LEU A 19 13.40 -4.54 0.14
C LEU A 19 14.65 -3.72 -0.22
N LEU A 20 14.68 -2.43 0.12
CA LEU A 20 15.84 -1.57 -0.09
C LEU A 20 17.06 -2.06 0.68
N LEU A 21 16.88 -2.53 1.92
CA LEU A 21 17.95 -3.06 2.74
C LEU A 21 18.51 -4.37 2.15
N VAL A 22 17.63 -5.24 1.64
CA VAL A 22 18.02 -6.45 0.90
C VAL A 22 18.82 -6.10 -0.36
N ILE A 23 18.37 -5.11 -1.15
CA ILE A 23 19.08 -4.65 -2.35
C ILE A 23 20.45 -4.06 -1.98
N ALA A 24 20.50 -3.17 -0.97
CA ALA A 24 21.72 -2.50 -0.52
C ALA A 24 22.74 -3.47 0.08
N SER A 25 22.30 -4.56 0.70
CA SER A 25 23.18 -5.59 1.24
C SER A 25 23.93 -6.38 0.17
N GLY A 26 23.62 -6.19 -1.12
CA GLY A 26 24.38 -6.75 -2.25
C GLY A 26 24.38 -8.29 -2.32
N VAL A 27 23.58 -8.94 -1.47
CA VAL A 27 23.48 -10.39 -1.42
C VAL A 27 22.62 -10.87 -2.57
N ALA A 28 23.26 -11.43 -3.59
CA ALA A 28 22.59 -12.13 -4.66
C ALA A 28 22.29 -13.59 -4.23
N HIS A 29 21.41 -14.25 -4.99
CA HIS A 29 21.19 -15.68 -4.84
C HIS A 29 22.55 -16.43 -4.91
N PRO A 30 22.86 -17.38 -4.00
CA PRO A 30 21.95 -18.20 -3.20
C PRO A 30 21.75 -17.77 -1.74
N ASN A 31 22.05 -16.53 -1.37
CA ASN A 31 22.05 -16.14 0.05
C ASN A 31 20.63 -16.17 0.67
N PRO A 32 20.36 -16.91 1.77
CA PRO A 32 19.04 -17.02 2.38
C PRO A 32 18.42 -15.68 2.80
N LEU A 33 19.25 -14.70 3.19
CA LEU A 33 18.79 -13.34 3.50
C LEU A 33 18.08 -12.66 2.33
N PHE A 34 18.54 -12.89 1.10
CA PHE A 34 17.89 -12.35 -0.10
C PHE A 34 16.55 -13.05 -0.34
N ASN A 35 16.50 -14.38 -0.21
CA ASN A 35 15.31 -15.16 -0.52
C ASN A 35 14.19 -14.90 0.50
N TYR A 36 14.49 -14.95 1.80
CA TYR A 36 13.49 -14.68 2.83
C TYR A 36 13.16 -13.19 2.92
N GLY A 37 14.16 -12.31 2.88
CA GLY A 37 13.96 -10.86 3.00
C GLY A 37 13.15 -10.28 1.85
N SER A 38 13.42 -10.70 0.61
CA SER A 38 12.64 -10.25 -0.55
C SER A 38 11.19 -10.75 -0.48
N VAL A 39 10.96 -12.03 -0.20
CA VAL A 39 9.61 -12.61 -0.09
C VAL A 39 8.81 -11.95 1.02
N ILE A 40 9.41 -11.74 2.20
CA ILE A 40 8.75 -11.06 3.32
C ILE A 40 8.43 -9.61 2.99
N GLY A 41 9.36 -8.87 2.38
CA GLY A 41 9.15 -7.49 1.95
C GLY A 41 8.03 -7.36 0.92
N LEU A 42 7.96 -8.29 -0.02
CA LEU A 42 6.91 -8.36 -1.04
C LEU A 42 5.55 -8.69 -0.44
N LEU A 43 5.49 -9.68 0.47
CA LEU A 43 4.27 -10.00 1.23
C LEU A 43 3.78 -8.78 2.01
N LEU A 44 4.67 -8.07 2.71
CA LEU A 44 4.30 -6.84 3.44
C LEU A 44 3.69 -5.78 2.53
N LEU A 45 4.22 -5.60 1.32
CA LEU A 45 3.65 -4.68 0.34
C LEU A 45 2.26 -5.12 -0.12
N VAL A 46 2.06 -6.41 -0.42
CA VAL A 46 0.75 -6.94 -0.79
C VAL A 46 -0.27 -6.73 0.34
N PHE A 47 0.10 -7.03 1.58
CA PHE A 47 -0.75 -6.76 2.74
C PHE A 47 -1.05 -5.27 2.91
N SER A 48 -0.06 -4.39 2.72
CA SER A 48 -0.24 -2.94 2.76
C SER A 48 -1.30 -2.47 1.75
N ILE A 49 -1.22 -2.95 0.51
CA ILE A 49 -2.21 -2.63 -0.54
C ILE A 49 -3.61 -3.11 -0.13
N PHE A 50 -3.74 -4.34 0.37
CA PHE A 50 -5.00 -4.87 0.86
C PHE A 50 -5.62 -3.99 1.96
N PHE A 51 -4.84 -3.62 2.97
CA PHE A 51 -5.30 -2.75 4.04
C PHE A 51 -5.65 -1.34 3.55
N PHE A 52 -4.92 -0.84 2.54
CA PHE A 52 -5.21 0.45 1.92
C PHE A 52 -6.57 0.44 1.22
N VAL A 53 -6.87 -0.60 0.43
CA VAL A 53 -8.17 -0.75 -0.25
C VAL A 53 -9.31 -0.82 0.77
N ILE A 54 -9.15 -1.61 1.84
CA ILE A 54 -10.14 -1.70 2.91
C ILE A 54 -10.35 -0.33 3.58
N GLY A 55 -9.25 0.35 3.93
CA GLY A 55 -9.29 1.69 4.52
C GLY A 55 -9.98 2.73 3.63
N TRP A 56 -9.73 2.66 2.31
CA TRP A 56 -10.37 3.49 1.30
C TRP A 56 -11.87 3.22 1.20
N MET A 57 -12.31 1.96 1.21
CA MET A 57 -13.75 1.62 1.23
C MET A 57 -14.45 2.20 2.47
N PHE A 58 -13.81 2.18 3.63
CA PHE A 58 -14.35 2.79 4.84
C PHE A 58 -14.40 4.32 4.76
N ASP A 59 -13.36 4.98 4.24
CA ASP A 59 -13.36 6.44 4.04
C ASP A 59 -14.47 6.85 3.05
N MET A 60 -14.67 6.10 1.96
CA MET A 60 -15.80 6.24 1.03
C MET A 60 -17.16 6.21 1.74
N LYS A 61 -17.41 5.18 2.56
CA LYS A 61 -18.68 5.06 3.32
C LYS A 61 -18.89 6.23 4.28
N CYS A 62 -17.81 6.72 4.92
CA CYS A 62 -17.86 7.88 5.80
C CYS A 62 -18.17 9.17 5.05
N GLU A 63 -17.52 9.43 3.91
CA GLU A 63 -17.76 10.63 3.10
C GLU A 63 -19.18 10.67 2.50
N VAL A 64 -19.70 9.52 2.07
CA VAL A 64 -21.10 9.39 1.62
C VAL A 64 -22.07 9.68 2.77
N LYS A 65 -21.82 9.12 3.96
CA LYS A 65 -22.65 9.41 5.16
C LYS A 65 -22.61 10.88 5.55
N ARG A 66 -21.49 11.57 5.34
CA ARG A 66 -21.33 13.01 5.59
C ARG A 66 -21.92 13.91 4.48
N LYS A 67 -22.51 13.33 3.42
CA LYS A 67 -22.98 14.04 2.21
C LYS A 67 -21.89 14.92 1.57
N ASN A 68 -20.62 14.61 1.81
CA ASN A 68 -19.51 15.36 1.27
C ASN A 68 -19.13 14.81 -0.11
N TRP A 69 -19.91 15.20 -1.11
CA TRP A 69 -19.76 14.73 -2.49
C TRP A 69 -18.40 15.07 -3.11
N ILE A 70 -17.78 16.18 -2.67
CA ILE A 70 -16.43 16.56 -3.11
C ILE A 70 -15.39 15.55 -2.61
N GLY A 71 -15.48 15.13 -1.34
CA GLY A 71 -14.60 14.11 -0.78
C GLY A 71 -14.72 12.76 -1.51
N VAL A 72 -15.95 12.36 -1.83
CA VAL A 72 -16.22 11.15 -2.61
C VAL A 72 -15.63 11.25 -4.02
N ALA A 73 -15.81 12.40 -4.70
CA ALA A 73 -15.27 12.62 -6.04
C ALA A 73 -13.73 12.55 -6.06
N ILE A 74 -13.05 13.17 -5.09
CA ILE A 74 -11.59 13.10 -4.95
C ILE A 74 -11.13 11.65 -4.74
N LEU A 75 -11.81 10.89 -3.87
CA LEU A 75 -11.50 9.48 -3.61
C LEU A 75 -11.67 8.61 -4.87
N LEU A 76 -12.71 8.87 -5.67
CA LEU A 76 -12.96 8.21 -6.96
C LEU A 76 -11.88 8.53 -7.99
N ILE A 77 -11.55 9.81 -8.16
CA ILE A 77 -10.50 10.24 -9.10
C ILE A 77 -9.16 9.62 -8.71
N ALA A 78 -8.82 9.58 -7.41
CA ALA A 78 -7.62 8.93 -6.92
C ALA A 78 -7.59 7.44 -7.27
N ALA A 79 -8.72 6.72 -7.12
CA ALA A 79 -8.81 5.31 -7.49
C ALA A 79 -8.67 5.08 -9.00
N VAL A 80 -9.30 5.93 -9.82
CA VAL A 80 -9.19 5.85 -11.29
C VAL A 80 -7.75 6.12 -11.74
N LEU A 81 -7.09 7.15 -11.19
CA LEU A 81 -5.68 7.44 -11.47
C LEU A 81 -4.77 6.27 -11.08
N PHE A 82 -5.02 5.64 -9.92
CA PHE A 82 -4.25 4.50 -9.46
C PHE A 82 -4.42 3.29 -10.39
N LEU A 83 -5.65 3.00 -10.82
CA LEU A 83 -5.93 1.95 -11.80
C LEU A 83 -5.26 2.24 -13.14
N TYR A 84 -5.35 3.48 -13.62
CA TYR A 84 -4.71 3.89 -14.86
C TYR A 84 -3.20 3.68 -14.81
N SER A 85 -2.54 4.11 -13.73
CA SER A 85 -1.10 3.91 -13.54
C SER A 85 -0.69 2.44 -13.35
N PHE A 86 -1.61 1.57 -12.92
CA PHE A 86 -1.34 0.14 -12.77
C PHE A 86 -1.53 -0.63 -14.09
N LEU A 87 -2.49 -0.20 -14.91
CA LEU A 87 -2.84 -0.83 -16.19
C LEU A 87 -1.95 -0.40 -17.37
N ASN A 88 -1.30 0.76 -17.28
CA ASN A 88 -0.46 1.34 -18.33
C ASN A 88 1.02 1.36 -17.94
#